data_AF-A0A914CP15-F1
#
_entry.id   AF-A0A914CP15-F1
#
_cell.length_a   1.000
_cell.length_b   1.000
_cell.length_c   1.000
_cell.angle_alpha   90.00
_cell.angle_beta   90.00
_cell.angle_gamma   90.00
#
_symmetry.space_group_name_H-M   'P 1'
#
loop_
_entity.id
_entity.type
_entity.pdbx_description
1 polymer ?
#
loop_
_entity_poly.entity_id
_entity_poly.type
_entity_poly.pdbx_seq_one_letter_code
_entity_poly.pdbx_strand_id
1 'polypeptide(L)'
;MAPFEIAFMANVDPIGFKTYFLVIQPGSNTQVEQKSSQNAATLATNSMSNGIIQLDFDSQGYLSAFHDLTTGKTYPLKQEFMYYHDQSQILHINLVDP
;
A
#
# COMPACT_ATOMS: atom_id res chain seq x y z
N MET A 1 16.46 -11.56 11.13
CA MET A 1 15.68 -10.43 10.57
C MET A 1 16.69 -9.40 10.06
N ALA A 2 16.49 -8.85 8.86
CA ALA A 2 17.34 -7.75 8.38
C ALA A 2 16.91 -6.45 9.06
N PRO A 3 17.85 -5.62 9.59
CA PRO A 3 17.51 -4.43 10.36
C PRO A 3 17.01 -3.25 9.52
N PHE A 4 17.18 -3.28 8.19
CA PHE A 4 16.80 -2.22 7.27
C PHE A 4 16.28 -2.80 5.95
N GLU A 5 15.42 -2.04 5.27
CA GLU A 5 14.97 -2.32 3.90
C GLU A 5 15.63 -1.35 2.92
N ILE A 6 16.08 -1.85 1.78
CA ILE A 6 16.66 -1.05 0.69
C ILE A 6 15.75 -1.21 -0.52
N ALA A 7 15.15 -0.10 -0.95
CA ALA A 7 14.33 -0.04 -2.16
C ALA A 7 15.04 0.81 -3.23
N PHE A 8 15.11 0.32 -4.46
CA PHE A 8 15.64 1.04 -5.60
C PHE A 8 14.92 0.61 -6.88
N MET A 9 14.87 1.50 -7.88
CA MET A 9 14.27 1.19 -9.18
C MET A 9 15.30 0.46 -10.05
N ALA A 10 15.03 -0.81 -10.35
CA ALA A 10 15.82 -1.57 -11.32
C ALA A 10 15.26 -1.34 -12.74
N ASN A 11 16.10 -0.93 -13.68
CA ASN A 11 15.73 -0.79 -15.09
C ASN A 11 16.41 -1.91 -15.88
N VAL A 12 15.64 -2.87 -16.40
CA VAL A 12 16.15 -4.03 -17.16
C VAL A 12 15.70 -3.92 -18.61
N ASP A 13 16.60 -4.15 -19.56
CA ASP A 13 16.30 -4.04 -20.98
C ASP A 13 15.50 -5.27 -21.47
N PRO A 14 14.69 -5.15 -22.53
CA PRO A 14 13.96 -6.28 -23.09
C PRO A 14 14.89 -7.42 -23.49
N ILE A 15 14.53 -8.66 -23.13
CA ILE A 15 15.28 -9.88 -23.48
C ILE A 15 16.76 -9.80 -23.02
N GLY A 16 17.00 -9.21 -21.85
CA GLY A 16 18.34 -9.06 -21.28
C GLY A 16 18.39 -9.39 -19.79
N PHE A 17 19.58 -9.20 -19.19
CA PHE A 17 19.78 -9.22 -17.75
C PHE A 17 20.66 -8.05 -17.32
N LYS A 18 20.45 -7.55 -16.10
CA LYS A 18 21.35 -6.59 -15.44
C LYS A 18 21.66 -7.05 -14.03
N THR A 19 22.90 -6.85 -13.62
CA THR A 19 23.38 -7.21 -12.29
C THR A 19 23.61 -5.93 -11.48
N TYR A 20 23.10 -5.92 -10.26
CA TYR A 20 23.26 -4.80 -9.32
C TYR A 20 24.13 -5.25 -8.15
N PHE A 21 25.07 -4.40 -7.74
CA PHE A 21 25.94 -4.65 -6.60
C PHE A 21 25.62 -3.65 -5.49
N LEU A 22 25.39 -4.18 -4.28
CA LEU A 22 25.23 -3.36 -3.09
C LEU A 22 26.60 -3.17 -2.44
N VAL A 23 27.01 -1.91 -2.25
CA VAL A 23 28.28 -1.58 -1.61
C VAL A 23 28.02 -0.66 -0.43
N ILE A 24 28.52 -1.03 0.75
CA ILE A 24 28.47 -0.19 1.95
C ILE A 24 29.65 0.78 1.87
N GLN A 25 29.38 2.06 1.64
CA GLN A 25 30.40 3.11 1.63
C GLN A 25 30.27 3.99 2.88
N PRO A 26 31.21 3.91 3.83
CA PRO A 26 31.23 4.81 4.97
C PRO A 26 31.51 6.25 4.48
N GLY A 27 30.64 7.20 4.82
CA GLY A 27 30.87 8.64 4.58
C GLY A 27 30.62 9.14 3.15
N SER A 28 29.92 8.38 2.30
CA SER A 28 29.62 8.84 0.93
C SER A 28 28.45 9.85 0.88
N ASN A 29 28.59 10.90 0.07
CA ASN A 29 27.52 11.85 -0.29
C ASN A 29 26.57 11.29 -1.38
N THR A 30 26.59 9.98 -1.63
CA THR A 30 25.68 9.36 -2.61
C THR A 30 24.25 9.51 -2.07
N GLN A 31 23.35 10.08 -2.88
CA GLN A 31 21.96 10.36 -2.50
C GLN A 31 21.19 9.06 -2.23
N VAL A 32 21.37 8.50 -1.03
CA VAL A 32 20.44 7.55 -0.44
C VAL A 32 19.46 8.39 0.34
N GLU A 33 18.28 8.62 -0.23
CA GLU A 33 17.18 9.23 0.53
C GLU A 33 16.75 8.23 1.60
N GLN A 34 17.21 8.46 2.83
CA GLN A 34 16.65 7.78 3.97
C GLN A 34 15.24 8.34 4.18
N LYS A 35 14.21 7.51 3.97
CA LYS A 35 12.88 7.84 4.50
C LYS A 35 13.06 8.08 5.99
N SER A 36 12.90 9.33 6.40
CA SER A 36 13.01 9.70 7.80
C SER A 36 12.01 8.85 8.57
N SER A 37 12.51 7.97 9.45
CA SER A 37 11.72 7.45 10.57
C SER A 37 11.47 8.62 11.51
N GLN A 38 10.67 9.60 11.06
CA GLN A 38 10.14 10.60 11.96
C GLN A 38 9.41 9.81 13.04
N ASN A 39 9.80 10.04 14.30
CA ASN A 39 9.16 9.44 15.46
C ASN A 39 7.64 9.45 15.20
N ALA A 40 6.99 8.29 15.37
CA ALA A 40 5.60 8.02 15.00
C ALA A 40 4.54 8.91 15.71
N ALA A 41 4.95 10.03 16.28
CA ALA A 41 4.15 10.90 17.12
C ALA A 41 3.48 12.06 16.38
N THR A 42 3.80 12.38 15.12
CA THR A 42 3.33 13.69 14.59
C THR A 42 3.13 13.84 13.08
N LEU A 43 2.70 12.81 12.36
CA LEU A 43 2.08 13.02 11.04
C LEU A 43 0.86 12.10 10.90
N ALA A 44 -0.27 12.57 11.41
CA ALA A 44 -1.60 12.05 11.10
C ALA A 44 -2.01 12.43 9.67
N THR A 45 -1.11 12.24 8.69
CA THR A 45 -1.52 12.24 7.29
C THR A 45 -2.08 10.87 7.00
N ASN A 46 -3.42 10.78 7.06
CA ASN A 46 -4.16 9.60 6.63
C ASN A 46 -4.15 9.46 5.10
N SER A 47 -3.12 9.94 4.42
CA SER A 47 -3.02 9.86 2.97
C SER A 47 -1.59 9.60 2.52
N MET A 48 -1.48 8.87 1.41
CA MET A 48 -0.21 8.58 0.72
C MET A 48 -0.35 8.99 -0.74
N SER A 49 0.62 9.72 -1.27
CA SER A 49 0.63 10.17 -2.66
C SER A 49 1.99 9.89 -3.32
N ASN A 50 1.95 9.56 -4.61
CA ASN A 50 3.14 9.44 -5.46
C ASN A 50 3.15 10.49 -6.59
N GLY A 51 2.29 11.51 -6.53
CA GLY A 51 2.15 12.55 -7.55
C GLY A 51 1.27 12.17 -8.75
N ILE A 52 0.88 10.91 -8.90
CA ILE A 52 -0.06 10.45 -9.94
C ILE A 52 -1.39 10.06 -9.30
N ILE A 53 -1.31 9.38 -8.16
CA ILE A 53 -2.46 8.97 -7.35
C ILE A 53 -2.26 9.40 -5.91
N GLN A 54 -3.38 9.59 -5.21
CA GLN A 54 -3.43 9.71 -3.76
C GLN A 54 -4.39 8.66 -3.18
N LEU A 55 -3.98 8.04 -2.10
CA LEU A 55 -4.76 7.07 -1.34
C LEU A 55 -5.07 7.67 0.03
N ASP A 56 -6.33 7.63 0.43
CA ASP A 56 -6.77 8.10 1.74
C ASP A 56 -7.21 6.93 2.62
N PHE A 57 -6.82 6.95 3.88
CA PHE A 57 -7.04 5.90 4.87
C PHE A 57 -7.98 6.40 5.97
N ASP A 58 -8.78 5.51 6.53
CA ASP A 58 -9.58 5.83 7.70
C ASP A 58 -8.74 5.78 8.99
N SER A 59 -9.37 6.06 10.12
CA SER A 59 -8.70 6.03 11.44
C SER A 59 -8.22 4.63 11.87
N GLN A 60 -8.66 3.58 11.19
CA GLN A 60 -8.25 2.20 11.42
C GLN A 60 -7.15 1.76 10.44
N GLY A 61 -6.74 2.64 9.52
CA GLY A 61 -5.75 2.34 8.49
C GLY A 61 -6.32 1.59 7.29
N TYR A 62 -7.64 1.48 7.14
CA TYR A 62 -8.26 0.90 5.96
C TYR A 62 -8.33 1.93 4.83
N LEU A 63 -8.09 1.48 3.61
CA LEU A 63 -8.29 2.32 2.43
C LEU A 63 -9.76 2.78 2.37
N SER A 64 -9.96 4.09 2.19
CA SER A 64 -11.26 4.77 2.20
C SER A 64 -11.54 5.52 0.89
N ALA A 65 -10.50 6.03 0.21
CA ALA A 65 -10.64 6.64 -1.10
C ALA A 65 -9.38 6.50 -1.96
N PHE A 66 -9.61 6.52 -3.27
CA PHE A 66 -8.60 6.60 -4.31
C PHE A 66 -8.83 7.87 -5.12
N HIS A 67 -7.81 8.70 -5.26
CA HIS A 67 -7.82 9.92 -6.05
C HIS A 67 -6.87 9.76 -7.23
N ASP A 68 -7.42 9.89 -8.43
CA ASP A 68 -6.63 10.04 -9.65
C ASP A 68 -6.31 11.52 -9.82
N LEU A 69 -5.06 11.90 -9.56
CA LEU A 69 -4.60 13.29 -9.63
C LEU A 69 -4.46 13.78 -11.08
N THR A 70 -4.36 12.86 -12.04
CA THR A 70 -4.25 13.20 -13.47
C THR A 70 -5.61 13.61 -14.04
N THR A 71 -6.68 12.92 -13.64
CA THR A 71 -8.04 13.23 -14.09
C THR A 71 -8.85 14.08 -13.09
N GLY A 72 -8.33 14.26 -11.88
CA GLY A 72 -9.01 14.94 -10.77
C GLY A 72 -10.18 14.15 -10.18
N LYS A 73 -10.36 12.89 -10.60
CA LYS A 73 -11.49 12.06 -10.14
C LYS A 73 -11.18 11.40 -8.81
N THR A 74 -12.22 11.32 -7.98
CA THR A 74 -12.16 10.64 -6.69
C THR A 74 -13.13 9.47 -6.69
N TYR A 75 -12.65 8.34 -6.18
CA TYR A 75 -13.38 7.09 -6.11
C TYR A 75 -13.42 6.65 -4.64
N PRO A 76 -14.61 6.62 -4.00
CA PRO A 76 -14.72 6.05 -2.67
C PRO A 76 -14.44 4.55 -2.75
N LEU A 77 -13.57 4.05 -1.88
CA LEU A 77 -13.18 2.64 -1.85
C LEU A 77 -13.15 2.19 -0.40
N LYS A 78 -14.00 1.25 0.00
CA LYS A 78 -14.00 0.70 1.36
C LYS A 78 -13.30 -0.65 1.36
N GLN A 79 -12.16 -0.74 2.03
CA GLN A 79 -11.50 -2.01 2.29
C GLN A 79 -12.12 -2.68 3.51
N GLU A 80 -12.56 -3.93 3.36
CA GLU A 80 -13.10 -4.74 4.45
C GLU A 80 -12.41 -6.11 4.49
N PHE A 81 -12.23 -6.63 5.69
CA PHE A 81 -11.72 -7.99 5.91
C PHE A 81 -12.87 -8.85 6.44
N MET A 82 -13.29 -9.81 5.62
CA MET A 82 -14.36 -10.74 5.96
C MET A 82 -13.77 -12.13 6.15
N TYR A 83 -14.36 -12.91 7.05
CA TYR A 83 -14.10 -14.33 7.15
C TYR A 83 -15.42 -15.08 7.12
N TYR A 84 -15.42 -16.27 6.52
CA TYR A 84 -16.55 -17.17 6.62
C TYR A 84 -16.44 -17.97 7.91
N HIS A 85 -17.51 -17.97 8.68
CA HIS A 85 -17.69 -18.92 9.76
C HIS A 85 -18.46 -20.12 9.20
N ASP A 86 -17.94 -21.33 9.38
CA ASP A 86 -18.69 -22.52 9.01
C ASP A 86 -19.94 -22.61 9.90
N GLN A 87 -21.12 -22.59 9.27
CA GLN A 87 -22.37 -22.93 9.92
C GLN A 87 -23.03 -24.06 9.15
N SER A 88 -22.75 -25.27 9.60
CA SER A 88 -23.75 -26.34 9.57
C SER A 88 -24.98 -25.88 10.36
N GLN A 89 -25.91 -25.12 9.74
CA GLN A 89 -27.28 -24.92 10.21
C GLN A 89 -28.22 -24.31 9.14
N ILE A 90 -29.01 -25.22 8.55
CA ILE A 90 -30.40 -25.15 8.08
C ILE A 90 -30.86 -23.88 7.33
N LEU A 91 -30.92 -24.05 6.02
CA LEU A 91 -31.74 -23.29 5.09
C LEU A 91 -33.24 -23.47 5.42
N HIS A 92 -33.83 -22.62 6.25
CA HIS A 92 -35.28 -22.42 6.25
C HIS A 92 -35.63 -21.42 5.13
N ILE A 93 -35.82 -21.94 3.91
CA ILE A 93 -36.53 -21.17 2.88
C ILE A 93 -37.99 -21.11 3.33
N ASN A 94 -38.46 -19.95 3.79
CA ASN A 94 -39.89 -19.67 3.77
C ASN A 94 -40.27 -19.44 2.31
N LEU A 95 -40.81 -20.49 1.67
CA LEU A 95 -41.60 -20.34 0.47
C LEU A 95 -42.88 -19.61 0.89
N VAL A 96 -43.02 -18.36 0.47
CA VAL A 96 -44.32 -17.71 0.42
C VAL A 96 -44.98 -18.23 -0.84
N ASP A 97 -45.96 -19.13 -0.69
CA ASP A 97 -46.82 -19.54 -1.80
C ASP A 97 -47.65 -18.34 -2.30
N PRO A 98 -47.92 -18.25 -3.61
CA PRO A 98 -48.68 -17.17 -4.24
C PRO A 98 -50.17 -17.14 -3.85
#